data_AF-A0A7Y4ZSJ9-F1
#
_entry.id   AF-A0A7Y4ZSJ9-F1
#
_cell.length_a   1.000
_cell.length_b   1.000
_cell.length_c   1.000
_cell.angle_alpha   90.00
_cell.angle_beta   90.00
_cell.angle_gamma   90.00
#
_symmetry.space_group_name_H-M   'P 1'
#
loop_
_entity.id
_entity.type
_entity.pdbx_description
1 polymer ?
#
loop_
_entity_poly.entity_id
_entity_poly.type
_entity_poly.pdbx_seq_one_letter_code
_entity_poly.pdbx_strand_id
1 'polypeptide(L)'
;MTAGEIAAPLLVGAAFGFLLQKGGLSRYDRIVNIFRFRDMAVLQFLLSALLTAAVGIRLLQSFGLAASLPVPATYLVGNLAGGLVFGVGMALSGFCPGTVAAGAGEGRLDYVVPGGLGLLFGALVYGLGYERIMPALSRWGRLGTVTFAELGRVEPWLVVALFAELVMVVFYWVERVRSRRVKATAVR
;
A
#
# COMPACT_ATOMS: atom_id res chain seq x y z
N MET A 1 13.31 17.16 19.37
CA MET A 1 11.95 16.64 19.25
C MET A 1 11.03 17.58 19.99
N THR A 2 10.43 18.53 19.28
CA THR A 2 9.46 19.48 19.83
C THR A 2 8.08 18.83 19.87
N ALA A 3 7.21 19.24 20.79
CA ALA A 3 5.85 18.67 20.90
C ALA A 3 5.04 18.78 19.60
N GLY A 4 5.31 19.82 18.79
CA GLY A 4 4.69 20.02 17.48
C GLY A 4 5.05 18.94 16.45
N GLU A 5 6.27 18.38 16.51
CA GLU A 5 6.71 17.33 15.58
C GLU A 5 6.01 15.99 15.81
N ILE A 6 5.47 15.75 17.01
CA ILE A 6 4.77 14.51 17.36
C ILE A 6 3.25 14.70 17.19
N ALA A 7 2.73 15.89 17.49
CA ALA A 7 1.30 16.17 17.38
C ALA A 7 0.79 16.06 15.93
N ALA A 8 1.53 16.58 14.96
CA ALA A 8 1.16 16.52 13.54
C ALA A 8 0.98 15.08 13.00
N PRO A 9 1.96 14.16 13.11
CA PRO A 9 1.78 12.79 12.64
C PRO A 9 0.72 12.02 13.44
N LEU A 10 0.54 12.33 14.72
CA LEU A 10 -0.51 11.70 15.53
C LEU A 10 -1.91 12.11 15.06
N LEU A 11 -2.13 13.39 14.77
CA LEU A 11 -3.39 13.89 14.22
C LEU A 11 -3.66 13.32 12.82
N VAL A 12 -2.65 13.26 11.95
CA VAL A 12 -2.77 12.68 10.62
C VAL A 12 -3.06 11.18 10.71
N GLY A 13 -2.40 10.45 11.61
CA GLY A 13 -2.64 9.03 11.85
C GLY A 13 -4.06 8.77 12.37
N ALA A 14 -4.53 9.58 13.32
CA ALA A 14 -5.90 9.49 13.84
C ALA A 14 -6.94 9.79 12.75
N ALA A 15 -6.73 10.84 11.95
CA ALA A 15 -7.61 11.17 10.82
C ALA A 15 -7.62 10.05 9.76
N PHE A 16 -6.46 9.48 9.44
CA PHE A 16 -6.33 8.35 8.51
C PHE A 16 -7.07 7.11 9.02
N GLY A 17 -6.89 6.76 10.29
CA GLY A 17 -7.61 5.64 10.93
C GLY A 17 -9.13 5.84 10.91
N PHE A 18 -9.60 7.05 11.24
CA PHE A 18 -11.02 7.40 11.17
C PHE A 18 -11.60 7.28 9.75
N LEU A 19 -10.86 7.70 8.72
CA LEU A 19 -11.28 7.59 7.33
C LEU A 19 -11.31 6.12 6.86
N LEU A 20 -10.34 5.30 7.25
CA LEU A 20 -10.35 3.85 6.97
C LEU A 20 -11.56 3.16 7.61
N GLN A 21 -11.88 3.54 8.84
CA GLN A 21 -13.04 3.04 9.57
C GLN A 21 -14.34 3.40 8.86
N LYS A 22 -14.49 4.67 8.50
CA LYS A 22 -15.66 5.18 7.78
C LYS A 22 -15.79 4.55 6.39
N GLY A 23 -14.67 4.23 5.74
CA GLY A 23 -14.63 3.51 4.46
C GLY A 23 -14.99 2.03 4.57
N GLY A 24 -15.12 1.47 5.78
CA GLY A 24 -15.38 0.04 6.00
C GLY A 24 -14.24 -0.87 5.51
N LEU A 25 -13.06 -0.29 5.27
CA LEU A 25 -11.87 -0.98 4.77
C LEU A 25 -11.23 -1.83 5.87
N SER A 26 -11.53 -1.56 7.15
CA SER A 26 -11.06 -2.32 8.31
C SER A 26 -11.62 -3.74 8.39
N ARG A 27 -12.64 -4.10 7.59
CA ARG A 27 -13.28 -5.41 7.64
C ARG A 27 -12.48 -6.49 6.91
N TYR A 28 -12.21 -7.59 7.60
CA TYR A 28 -11.65 -8.83 7.07
C TYR A 28 -12.24 -9.24 5.71
N ASP A 29 -13.57 -9.24 5.59
CA ASP A 29 -14.27 -9.64 4.36
C ASP A 29 -13.82 -8.84 3.14
N ARG A 30 -13.62 -7.52 3.30
CA ARG A 30 -13.20 -6.64 2.20
C ARG A 30 -11.77 -6.96 1.74
N ILE A 31 -10.90 -7.30 2.68
CA ILE A 31 -9.51 -7.64 2.40
C ILE A 31 -9.41 -9.01 1.75
N VAL A 32 -10.08 -10.05 2.25
CA VAL A 32 -10.03 -11.37 1.61
C VAL A 32 -10.70 -11.35 0.23
N ASN A 33 -11.75 -10.55 0.06
CA ASN A 33 -12.46 -10.47 -1.21
C ASN A 33 -11.66 -9.79 -2.33
N ILE A 34 -10.58 -9.05 -2.03
CA ILE A 34 -9.65 -8.57 -3.07
C ILE A 34 -8.90 -9.74 -3.70
N PHE A 35 -8.40 -10.67 -2.89
CA PHE A 35 -7.66 -11.85 -3.34
C PHE A 35 -8.55 -12.88 -4.02
N ARG A 36 -9.85 -12.89 -3.67
CA ARG A 36 -10.88 -13.73 -4.31
C ARG A 36 -11.50 -13.09 -5.56
N PHE A 37 -11.02 -11.93 -5.99
CA PHE A 37 -11.58 -11.19 -7.14
C PHE A 37 -13.10 -10.94 -7.04
N ARG A 38 -13.61 -10.75 -5.80
CA ARG A 38 -15.03 -10.50 -5.53
C ARG A 38 -15.33 -9.04 -5.24
N ASP A 39 -14.45 -8.39 -4.50
CA ASP A 39 -14.60 -7.00 -4.09
C ASP A 39 -13.30 -6.24 -4.33
N MET A 40 -13.34 -5.31 -5.28
CA MET A 40 -12.19 -4.52 -5.70
C MET A 40 -12.15 -3.15 -5.01
N ALA A 41 -13.01 -2.88 -4.03
CA ALA A 41 -13.06 -1.58 -3.36
C ALA A 41 -11.72 -1.21 -2.70
N VAL A 42 -11.04 -2.18 -2.07
CA VAL A 42 -9.72 -1.98 -1.45
C VAL A 42 -8.68 -1.62 -2.52
N LEU A 43 -8.72 -2.26 -3.70
CA LEU A 43 -7.80 -1.97 -4.80
C LEU A 43 -8.01 -0.55 -5.33
N GLN A 44 -9.28 -0.17 -5.54
CA GLN A 44 -9.64 1.16 -6.01
C GLN A 44 -9.23 2.25 -5.01
N PHE A 45 -9.42 2.01 -3.72
CA PHE A 45 -8.98 2.92 -2.67
C PHE A 45 -7.45 3.10 -2.65
N LEU A 46 -6.69 2.00 -2.73
CA LEU A 46 -5.22 2.06 -2.72
C LEU A 46 -4.67 2.78 -3.96
N LEU A 47 -5.21 2.51 -5.14
CA LEU A 47 -4.78 3.14 -6.38
C LEU A 47 -5.13 4.64 -6.43
N SER A 48 -6.31 5.05 -5.94
CA SER A 48 -6.66 6.47 -5.88
C SER A 48 -5.80 7.23 -4.86
N ALA A 49 -5.54 6.62 -3.70
CA ALA A 49 -4.64 7.18 -2.69
C ALA A 49 -3.21 7.33 -3.23
N LEU A 50 -2.68 6.31 -3.92
CA LEU A 50 -1.36 6.36 -4.55
C LEU A 50 -1.27 7.45 -5.62
N LEU A 51 -2.28 7.56 -6.48
CA LEU A 51 -2.32 8.60 -7.51
C LEU A 51 -2.37 9.99 -6.89
N THR A 52 -3.22 10.18 -5.88
CA THR A 52 -3.34 11.45 -5.15
C THR A 52 -2.03 11.82 -4.46
N ALA A 53 -1.36 10.86 -3.83
CA ALA A 53 -0.05 11.07 -3.20
C ALA A 53 1.02 11.41 -4.25
N ALA A 54 1.07 10.70 -5.37
CA ALA A 54 2.03 10.96 -6.45
C ALA A 54 1.89 12.38 -7.02
N VAL A 55 0.65 12.81 -7.30
CA VAL A 55 0.36 14.17 -7.78
C VAL A 55 0.68 15.21 -6.70
N GLY A 56 0.20 14.99 -5.47
CA GLY A 56 0.39 15.93 -4.36
C GLY A 56 1.87 16.16 -4.05
N ILE A 57 2.65 15.09 -3.94
CA ILE A 57 4.10 15.18 -3.69
C ILE A 57 4.81 15.95 -4.80
N ARG A 58 4.45 15.71 -6.08
CA ARG A 58 5.05 16.44 -7.22
C ARG A 58 4.69 17.91 -7.22
N LEU A 59 3.45 18.25 -6.89
CA LEU A 59 3.04 19.65 -6.75
C LEU A 59 3.86 20.34 -5.65
N LEU A 60 3.97 19.73 -4.46
CA LEU A 60 4.77 20.29 -3.37
C LEU A 60 6.25 20.45 -3.74
N GLN A 61 6.80 19.52 -4.52
CA GLN A 61 8.16 19.64 -5.07
C GLN A 61 8.28 20.81 -6.06
N SER A 62 7.31 21.00 -6.94
CA SER A 62 7.31 22.10 -7.92
C SER A 62 7.24 23.49 -7.28
N PHE A 63 6.59 23.59 -6.12
CA PHE A 63 6.54 24.84 -5.35
C PHE A 63 7.76 25.02 -4.41
N GLY A 64 8.67 24.05 -4.35
CA GLY A 64 9.85 24.11 -3.46
C GLY A 64 9.54 23.92 -1.98
N LEU A 65 8.32 23.47 -1.62
CA LEU A 65 7.90 23.26 -0.23
C LEU A 65 8.29 21.88 0.33
N ALA A 66 8.65 20.92 -0.53
CA ALA A 66 9.03 19.57 -0.11
C ALA A 66 10.50 19.25 -0.44
N ALA A 67 11.19 18.63 0.52
CA ALA A 67 12.50 18.03 0.30
C ALA A 67 12.43 16.87 -0.70
N SER A 68 13.55 16.56 -1.35
CA SER A 68 13.69 15.38 -2.20
C SER A 68 13.31 14.11 -1.43
N LEU A 69 12.42 13.29 -1.98
CA LEU A 69 12.06 12.05 -1.29
C LEU A 69 13.27 11.11 -1.24
N PRO A 70 13.58 10.52 -0.08
CA PRO A 70 14.53 9.43 -0.01
C PRO A 70 13.94 8.23 -0.75
N VAL A 71 14.44 7.95 -1.96
CA VAL A 71 14.04 6.78 -2.73
C VAL A 71 14.81 5.57 -2.20
N PRO A 72 14.13 4.54 -1.68
CA PRO A 72 14.82 3.33 -1.22
C PRO A 72 15.48 2.61 -2.41
N ALA A 73 16.63 1.99 -2.16
CA ALA A 73 17.32 1.21 -3.18
C ALA A 73 16.46 0.00 -3.59
N THR A 74 16.36 -0.23 -4.91
CA THR A 74 15.61 -1.34 -5.48
C THR A 74 16.47 -2.59 -5.51
N TYR A 75 16.02 -3.61 -4.79
CA TYR A 75 16.57 -4.97 -4.83
C TYR A 75 15.54 -5.85 -5.52
N LEU A 76 15.75 -6.22 -6.78
CA LEU A 76 14.71 -6.86 -7.59
C LEU A 76 14.23 -8.17 -6.96
N VAL A 77 15.17 -9.05 -6.60
CA VAL A 77 14.86 -10.34 -5.98
C VAL A 77 14.27 -10.16 -4.60
N GLY A 78 14.82 -9.22 -3.81
CA GLY A 78 14.33 -8.94 -2.47
C GLY A 78 12.92 -8.38 -2.43
N ASN A 79 12.62 -7.41 -3.30
CA ASN A 79 11.31 -6.79 -3.41
C ASN A 79 10.28 -7.77 -3.96
N LEU A 80 10.64 -8.61 -4.94
CA LEU A 80 9.75 -9.63 -5.48
C LEU A 80 9.47 -10.74 -4.46
N ALA A 81 10.51 -11.34 -3.87
CA ALA A 81 10.35 -12.41 -2.89
C ALA A 81 9.64 -11.91 -1.63
N GLY A 82 10.05 -10.74 -1.11
CA GLY A 82 9.41 -10.11 0.04
C GLY A 82 7.96 -9.72 -0.25
N GLY A 83 7.68 -9.14 -1.41
CA GLY A 83 6.33 -8.80 -1.85
C GLY A 83 5.42 -10.01 -2.00
N LEU A 84 5.94 -11.14 -2.50
CA LEU A 84 5.20 -12.40 -2.57
C LEU A 84 4.89 -12.97 -1.19
N VAL A 85 5.88 -13.06 -0.30
CA VAL A 85 5.69 -13.55 1.07
C VAL A 85 4.70 -12.65 1.83
N PHE A 86 4.85 -11.34 1.71
CA PHE A 86 3.94 -10.37 2.30
C PHE A 86 2.51 -10.49 1.73
N GLY A 87 2.37 -10.64 0.42
CA GLY A 87 1.09 -10.84 -0.26
C GLY A 87 0.39 -12.13 0.17
N VAL A 88 1.11 -13.25 0.23
CA VAL A 88 0.59 -14.54 0.73
C VAL A 88 0.19 -14.40 2.19
N GLY A 89 1.01 -13.74 3.01
CA GLY A 89 0.68 -13.43 4.40
C GLY A 89 -0.64 -12.69 4.52
N MET A 90 -0.83 -11.59 3.79
CA MET A 90 -2.08 -10.83 3.77
C MET A 90 -3.28 -11.64 3.26
N ALA A 91 -3.08 -12.53 2.29
CA ALA A 91 -4.15 -13.37 1.76
C ALA A 91 -4.62 -14.43 2.77
N LEU A 92 -3.69 -15.00 3.54
CA LEU A 92 -4.00 -15.99 4.58
C LEU A 92 -4.59 -15.33 5.83
N SER A 93 -4.02 -14.19 6.22
CA SER A 93 -4.38 -13.50 7.45
C SER A 93 -5.63 -12.63 7.29
N GLY A 94 -5.92 -12.17 6.08
CA GLY A 94 -7.07 -11.31 5.76
C GLY A 94 -7.00 -9.93 6.41
N PHE A 95 -5.79 -9.46 6.74
CA PHE A 95 -5.54 -8.10 7.21
C PHE A 95 -4.24 -7.55 6.64
N CYS A 96 -4.18 -6.23 6.45
CA CYS A 96 -2.99 -5.48 6.04
C CYS A 96 -2.52 -4.58 7.21
N PRO A 97 -1.29 -4.03 7.19
CA PRO A 97 -0.74 -3.31 8.34
C PRO A 97 -1.60 -2.11 8.78
N GLY A 98 -2.19 -1.38 7.82
CA GLY A 98 -3.08 -0.26 8.11
C GLY A 98 -4.42 -0.69 8.74
N THR A 99 -4.97 -1.82 8.30
CA THR A 99 -6.24 -2.33 8.85
C THR A 99 -6.06 -3.01 10.20
N VAL A 100 -4.87 -3.55 10.49
CA VAL A 100 -4.52 -4.03 11.84
C VAL A 100 -4.58 -2.87 12.83
N ALA A 101 -4.00 -1.72 12.49
CA ALA A 101 -4.05 -0.53 13.36
C ALA A 101 -5.49 0.01 13.52
N ALA A 102 -6.26 0.09 12.43
CA ALA A 102 -7.65 0.54 12.49
C ALA A 102 -8.54 -0.43 13.29
N GLY A 103 -8.43 -1.74 13.05
CA GLY A 103 -9.19 -2.78 13.75
C GLY A 103 -8.80 -2.95 15.21
N ALA A 104 -7.54 -2.70 15.56
CA ALA A 104 -7.10 -2.57 16.96
C ALA A 104 -7.82 -1.41 17.65
N GLY A 105 -7.99 -0.28 16.97
CA GLY A 105 -8.78 0.86 17.44
C GLY A 105 -10.27 0.58 17.60
N GLU A 106 -10.84 -0.36 16.85
CA GLU A 106 -12.22 -0.85 17.04
C GLU A 106 -12.38 -1.72 18.31
N GLY A 107 -11.29 -2.11 18.98
CA GLY A 107 -11.32 -3.02 20.12
C GLY A 107 -11.47 -4.50 19.76
N ARG A 108 -11.25 -4.87 18.49
CA ARG A 108 -11.36 -6.27 18.04
C ARG A 108 -10.06 -7.02 18.36
N LEU A 109 -10.13 -7.94 19.33
CA LEU A 109 -9.00 -8.75 19.77
C LEU A 109 -8.38 -9.57 18.63
N ASP A 110 -9.18 -9.98 17.65
CA ASP A 110 -8.75 -10.70 16.45
C ASP A 110 -7.75 -9.91 15.58
N TYR A 111 -7.69 -8.58 15.68
CA TYR A 111 -6.73 -7.77 14.92
C TYR A 111 -5.47 -7.50 15.74
N VAL A 112 -5.61 -7.38 17.06
CA VAL A 112 -4.50 -7.10 17.97
C VAL A 112 -3.62 -8.32 18.17
N VAL A 113 -4.23 -9.49 18.43
CA VAL A 113 -3.51 -10.69 18.85
C VAL A 113 -2.84 -11.38 17.66
N PRO A 114 -3.55 -11.98 16.69
CA PRO A 114 -2.88 -12.64 15.57
C PRO A 114 -2.32 -11.66 14.54
N GLY A 115 -2.96 -10.49 14.36
CA GLY A 115 -2.50 -9.49 13.38
C GLY A 115 -1.36 -8.62 13.88
N GLY A 116 -1.55 -7.94 15.00
CA GLY A 116 -0.54 -7.07 15.61
C GLY A 116 0.71 -7.84 16.03
N LEU A 117 0.56 -8.90 16.83
CA LEU A 117 1.73 -9.68 17.28
C LEU A 117 2.38 -10.44 16.13
N GLY A 118 1.60 -10.98 15.19
CA GLY A 118 2.15 -11.65 14.01
C GLY A 118 2.98 -10.72 13.14
N LEU A 119 2.49 -9.49 12.90
CA LEU A 119 3.22 -8.46 12.16
C LEU A 119 4.50 -8.05 12.89
N LEU A 120 4.42 -7.80 14.20
CA LEU A 120 5.57 -7.43 15.03
C LEU A 120 6.61 -8.55 15.10
N PHE A 121 6.17 -9.79 15.29
CA PHE A 121 7.06 -10.94 15.33
C PHE A 121 7.75 -11.16 13.99
N GLY A 122 7.00 -11.11 12.87
CA GLY A 122 7.57 -11.20 11.53
C GLY A 122 8.59 -10.09 11.25
N ALA A 123 8.27 -8.85 11.62
CA ALA A 123 9.18 -7.71 11.49
C ALA A 123 10.44 -7.88 12.37
N LEU A 124 10.29 -8.39 13.58
CA LEU A 124 11.41 -8.64 14.50
C LEU A 124 12.32 -9.76 13.98
N VAL A 125 11.76 -10.89 13.57
CA VAL A 125 12.52 -12.01 13.00
C VAL A 125 13.27 -11.58 11.75
N TYR A 126 12.62 -10.82 10.86
CA TYR A 126 13.28 -10.26 9.69
C TYR A 126 14.36 -9.24 10.07
N GLY A 127 14.12 -8.37 11.04
CA GLY A 127 15.08 -7.39 11.54
C GLY A 127 16.33 -8.03 12.14
N LEU A 128 16.18 -9.10 12.93
CA LEU A 128 17.30 -9.86 13.49
C LEU A 128 18.06 -10.66 12.41
N GLY A 129 17.35 -11.14 11.39
CA GLY A 129 17.92 -11.85 10.25
C GLY A 129 18.50 -10.94 9.16
N TYR A 130 18.30 -9.62 9.25
CA TYR A 130 18.59 -8.67 8.18
C TYR A 130 20.05 -8.73 7.72
N GLU A 131 20.98 -8.77 8.67
CA GLU A 131 22.43 -8.85 8.42
C GLU A 131 22.85 -10.12 7.67
N ARG A 132 22.05 -11.19 7.71
CA ARG A 132 22.34 -12.44 6.99
C ARG A 132 21.62 -12.51 5.64
N ILE A 133 20.39 -11.99 5.58
CA ILE A 133 19.52 -12.07 4.41
C ILE A 133 19.91 -11.02 3.36
N MET A 134 20.20 -9.79 3.81
CA MET A 134 20.49 -8.66 2.92
C MET A 134 21.75 -8.85 2.06
N PRO A 135 22.87 -9.41 2.58
CA PRO A 135 24.05 -9.71 1.76
C PRO A 135 23.79 -10.80 0.70
N ALA A 136 22.95 -11.78 1.01
CA ALA A 136 22.56 -12.84 0.07
C ALA A 136 21.67 -12.28 -1.05
N LEU A 137 20.70 -11.44 -0.70
CA LEU A 137 19.79 -10.78 -1.64
C LEU A 137 20.50 -9.74 -2.53
N SER A 138 21.38 -8.92 -1.94
CA SER A 138 22.05 -7.83 -2.65
C SER A 138 23.04 -8.31 -3.72
N ARG A 139 23.52 -9.55 -3.64
CA ARG A 139 24.31 -10.19 -4.70
C ARG A 139 23.50 -10.42 -5.99
N TRP A 140 22.18 -10.44 -5.90
CA TRP A 140 21.27 -10.78 -7.00
C TRP A 140 20.32 -9.60 -7.28
N GLY A 141 20.67 -8.76 -8.26
CA GLY A 141 19.76 -7.75 -8.81
C GLY A 141 19.63 -6.46 -7.99
N ARG A 142 20.74 -5.88 -7.54
CA ARG A 142 20.77 -4.50 -7.03
C ARG A 142 20.74 -3.53 -8.21
N LEU A 143 19.58 -2.92 -8.44
CA LEU A 143 19.39 -1.89 -9.46
C LEU A 143 19.76 -0.49 -8.94
N GLY A 144 19.91 -0.33 -7.62
CA GLY A 144 20.20 0.96 -6.99
C GLY A 144 18.94 1.79 -6.74
N THR A 145 19.09 3.08 -6.45
CA THR A 145 17.98 4.04 -6.27
C THR A 145 17.49 4.52 -7.64
N VAL A 146 17.07 3.59 -8.49
CA VAL A 146 16.53 3.93 -9.82
C VAL A 146 15.04 4.20 -9.72
N THR A 147 14.64 5.39 -10.13
CA THR A 147 13.22 5.70 -10.37
C THR A 147 12.84 5.41 -11.81
N PHE A 148 11.55 5.16 -12.07
CA PHE A 148 11.05 4.99 -13.45
C PHE A 148 11.35 6.22 -14.33
N ALA A 149 11.37 7.42 -13.74
CA ALA A 149 11.72 8.65 -14.44
C ALA A 149 13.19 8.66 -14.90
N GLU A 150 14.11 8.23 -14.02
CA GLU A 150 15.55 8.15 -14.34
C GLU A 150 15.86 7.01 -15.32
N LEU A 151 15.20 5.86 -15.17
CA LEU A 151 15.42 4.71 -16.04
C LEU A 151 14.94 4.99 -17.47
N GLY A 152 13.82 5.71 -17.61
CA GLY A 152 13.29 6.13 -18.92
C GLY A 152 13.90 7.41 -19.46
N ARG A 153 14.71 8.15 -18.69
CA ARG A 153 15.11 9.54 -18.99
C ARG A 153 13.91 10.43 -19.38
N VAL A 154 12.76 10.18 -18.78
CA VAL A 154 11.51 10.86 -19.09
C VAL A 154 11.20 11.91 -18.04
N GLU A 155 10.51 12.97 -18.48
CA GLU A 155 9.99 13.98 -17.57
C GLU A 155 9.14 13.33 -16.46
N PRO A 156 9.38 13.65 -15.18
CA PRO A 156 8.69 13.00 -14.09
C PRO A 156 7.16 13.14 -14.11
N TRP A 157 6.64 14.22 -14.72
CA TRP A 157 5.22 14.43 -14.95
C TRP A 157 4.62 13.41 -15.92
N LEU A 158 5.40 12.95 -16.90
CA LEU A 158 4.95 11.90 -17.84
C LEU A 158 4.72 10.58 -17.11
N VAL A 159 5.57 10.25 -16.14
CA VAL A 159 5.40 9.03 -15.32
C VAL A 159 4.11 9.10 -14.51
N VAL A 160 3.80 10.26 -13.92
CA VAL A 160 2.54 10.46 -13.18
C VAL A 160 1.34 10.39 -14.13
N ALA A 161 1.43 10.99 -15.32
CA ALA A 161 0.36 10.94 -16.31
C ALA A 161 0.09 9.50 -16.79
N LEU A 162 1.14 8.73 -17.09
CA LEU A 162 1.03 7.32 -17.46
C LEU A 162 0.44 6.48 -16.32
N PHE A 163 0.87 6.73 -15.08
CA PHE A 163 0.29 6.07 -13.91
C PHE A 163 -1.19 6.43 -13.72
N ALA A 164 -1.57 7.69 -13.93
CA ALA A 164 -2.95 8.13 -13.88
C ALA A 164 -3.80 7.42 -14.94
N GLU A 165 -3.31 7.31 -16.16
CA GLU A 165 -3.99 6.61 -17.26
C GLU A 165 -4.18 5.13 -16.93
N LEU A 166 -3.14 4.46 -16.42
CA LEU A 166 -3.24 3.08 -15.94
C LEU A 166 -4.31 2.93 -14.85
N VAL A 167 -4.34 3.81 -13.86
CA VAL A 167 -5.36 3.79 -12.79
C VAL A 167 -6.76 3.95 -13.37
N MET A 168 -6.96 4.87 -14.31
CA MET A 168 -8.25 5.09 -14.99
C MET A 168 -8.70 3.85 -15.77
N VAL A 169 -7.78 3.19 -16.49
CA VAL A 169 -8.06 1.94 -17.21
C VAL A 169 -8.48 0.83 -16.24
N VAL A 170 -7.77 0.68 -15.11
CA VAL A 170 -8.11 -0.30 -14.08
C VAL A 170 -9.49 -0.01 -13.49
N PHE A 171 -9.81 1.25 -13.21
CA PHE A 171 -11.11 1.64 -12.64
C PHE A 171 -12.24 1.36 -13.62
N TYR A 172 -12.06 1.72 -14.88
CA TYR A 172 -12.99 1.39 -15.96
C TYR A 172 -13.22 -0.12 -16.06
N TRP A 173 -12.16 -0.91 -16.00
CA TRP A 173 -12.25 -2.37 -16.09
C TRP A 173 -13.00 -2.97 -14.91
N VAL A 174 -12.66 -2.56 -13.68
CA VAL A 174 -13.32 -2.99 -12.45
C VAL A 174 -14.82 -2.64 -12.49
N GLU A 175 -15.15 -1.42 -12.90
CA GLU A 175 -16.54 -0.99 -13.00
C GLU A 175 -17.31 -1.75 -14.09
N ARG A 176 -16.67 -2.03 -15.22
CA ARG A 176 -17.27 -2.83 -16.29
C ARG A 176 -17.54 -4.26 -15.85
N VAL A 177 -16.62 -4.89 -15.11
CA VAL A 177 -16.83 -6.23 -14.52
C VAL A 177 -17.93 -6.21 -13.46
N ARG A 178 -17.96 -5.18 -12.61
CA ARG A 178 -19.03 -4.96 -11.62
C ARG A 178 -20.40 -4.82 -12.27
N SER A 179 -20.52 -3.97 -13.28
CA SER A 179 -21.77 -3.73 -14.03
C SER A 179 -22.30 -5.01 -14.69
N ARG A 180 -21.41 -5.84 -15.27
CA ARG A 180 -21.78 -7.14 -15.84
C ARG A 180 -22.34 -8.12 -14.81
N ARG A 181 -21.75 -8.19 -13.62
CA ARG A 181 -22.27 -9.06 -12.54
C ARG A 181 -23.62 -8.59 -12.00
N VAL A 182 -23.81 -7.28 -11.82
CA VAL A 182 -25.11 -6.73 -11.37
C VAL A 182 -26.24 -7.03 -12.36
N LYS A 183 -25.98 -6.84 -13.66
CA LYS A 183 -26.96 -7.19 -14.71
C LYS A 183 -27.27 -8.69 -14.77
N ALA A 184 -26.29 -9.56 -14.57
CA ALA A 184 -26.50 -11.01 -14.56
C ALA A 184 -27.34 -11.49 -13.37
N THR A 185 -27.23 -10.84 -12.20
CA THR A 185 -28.04 -11.15 -11.02
C THR A 185 -29.45 -10.59 -11.12
N ALA A 186 -29.65 -9.44 -11.77
CA ALA A 186 -30.97 -8.82 -11.95
C ALA A 186 -31.89 -9.54 -12.96
N VAL A 187 -31.37 -10.53 -13.70
CA VAL A 187 -32.11 -11.32 -14.70
C VAL A 187 -32.53 -12.70 -14.14
N ARG A 188 -32.19 -13.02 -12.89
CA ARG A 188 -32.69 -14.20 -12.14
C ARG A 188 -33.74 -13.77 -11.13
#